data_AF-A0A7H8IS95-F1
#
_entry.id   AF-A0A7H8IS95-F1
#
_cell.length_a   1.000
_cell.length_b   1.000
_cell.length_c   1.000
_cell.angle_alpha   90.00
_cell.angle_beta   90.00
_cell.angle_gamma   90.00
#
_symmetry.space_group_name_H-M   'P 1'
#
loop_
_entity.id
_entity.type
_entity.pdbx_description
1 polymer ?
#
loop_
_entity_poly.entity_id
_entity_poly.type
_entity_poly.pdbx_seq_one_letter_code
_entity_poly.pdbx_strand_id
1 'polypeptide(L)'
;MRAGDVSGGKPPEVAYQKRVAGYPEYEVPIPPGVVKSQNNTLMVDGFRESDGMAIEAKYVNNGKKECYRTLDELRQNHQTHKKDFLYDKDERELKKYAAALKDPRNTEMRGVETVTNNADSVAYWRVMMAAYGVKGYARYVP
;
A
#
# COMPACT_ATOMS: atom_id res chain seq x y z
N MET A 1 -10.55 7.59 -12.81
CA MET A 1 -9.10 7.29 -12.64
C MET A 1 -8.48 7.04 -14.01
N ARG A 2 -7.15 7.05 -14.17
CA ARG A 2 -6.48 6.73 -15.45
C ARG A 2 -5.84 5.34 -15.38
N ALA A 3 -6.14 4.47 -16.34
CA ALA A 3 -5.51 3.16 -16.45
C ALA A 3 -4.02 3.26 -16.86
N GLY A 4 -3.19 2.40 -16.30
CA GLY A 4 -1.74 2.29 -16.56
C GLY A 4 -1.24 0.85 -16.63
N ASP A 5 0.05 0.71 -16.92
CA ASP A 5 0.76 -0.58 -16.90
C ASP A 5 1.36 -0.87 -15.53
N VAL A 6 1.75 -2.14 -15.31
CA VAL A 6 2.41 -2.55 -14.06
C VAL A 6 3.70 -1.75 -13.86
N SER A 7 3.76 -0.95 -12.80
CA SER A 7 4.83 0.02 -12.52
C SER A 7 6.01 -0.60 -11.77
N GLY A 8 6.56 -1.68 -12.33
CA GLY A 8 7.79 -2.33 -11.86
C GLY A 8 7.58 -3.70 -11.23
N GLY A 9 8.58 -4.14 -10.46
CA GLY A 9 8.59 -5.46 -9.81
C GLY A 9 9.24 -6.57 -10.64
N LYS A 10 9.74 -7.59 -9.94
CA LYS A 10 10.27 -8.83 -10.54
C LYS A 10 9.12 -9.71 -11.04
N PRO A 11 9.37 -10.69 -11.93
CA PRO A 11 8.29 -11.52 -12.47
C PRO A 11 7.34 -12.16 -11.43
N PRO A 12 7.82 -12.65 -10.26
CA PRO A 12 6.92 -13.16 -9.21
C PRO A 12 6.06 -12.07 -8.56
N GLU A 13 6.59 -10.86 -8.39
CA GLU A 13 5.88 -9.71 -7.81
C GLU A 13 4.76 -9.28 -8.77
N VAL A 14 5.08 -9.15 -10.06
CA VAL A 14 4.10 -8.81 -11.12
C VAL A 14 3.01 -9.88 -11.22
N ALA A 15 3.37 -11.16 -11.18
CA ALA A 15 2.41 -12.26 -11.24
C ALA A 15 1.49 -12.25 -10.00
N TYR A 16 2.05 -11.99 -8.83
CA TYR A 16 1.29 -11.86 -7.59
C TYR A 16 0.32 -10.68 -7.66
N GLN A 17 0.79 -9.50 -8.08
CA GLN A 17 -0.02 -8.30 -8.24
C GLN A 17 -1.20 -8.53 -9.18
N LYS A 18 -0.96 -9.05 -10.39
CA LYS A 18 -2.02 -9.37 -11.36
C LYS A 18 -3.07 -10.31 -10.80
N ARG A 19 -2.66 -11.28 -9.98
CA ARG A 19 -3.56 -12.26 -9.36
C ARG A 19 -4.43 -11.64 -8.26
N VAL A 20 -3.90 -10.73 -7.44
CA VAL A 20 -4.60 -10.24 -6.24
C VAL A 20 -5.22 -8.86 -6.39
N ALA A 21 -4.59 -7.98 -7.16
CA ALA A 21 -5.04 -6.62 -7.42
C ALA A 21 -5.74 -6.50 -8.79
N GLY A 22 -5.43 -7.41 -9.73
CA GLY A 22 -5.96 -7.36 -11.09
C GLY A 22 -5.08 -6.53 -12.03
N TYR A 23 -5.68 -6.08 -13.11
CA TYR A 23 -5.08 -5.18 -14.10
C TYR A 23 -6.22 -4.41 -14.79
N PRO A 24 -6.06 -3.12 -15.14
CA PRO A 24 -4.83 -2.31 -15.11
C PRO A 24 -4.45 -1.79 -13.72
N GLU A 25 -3.27 -1.18 -13.61
CA GLU A 25 -3.00 -0.24 -12.52
C GLU A 25 -3.79 1.05 -12.76
N TYR A 26 -4.02 1.83 -11.70
CA TYR A 26 -4.74 3.10 -11.80
C TYR A 26 -3.93 4.24 -11.22
N GLU A 27 -3.76 5.30 -12.01
CA GLU A 27 -3.25 6.59 -11.55
C GLU A 27 -4.42 7.39 -10.96
N VAL A 28 -4.31 7.76 -9.68
CA VAL A 28 -5.29 8.56 -8.95
C VAL A 28 -4.69 9.90 -8.52
N PRO A 29 -5.44 11.01 -8.63
CA PRO A 29 -4.97 12.31 -8.15
C PRO A 29 -4.76 12.34 -6.64
N ILE A 30 -3.75 13.09 -6.21
CA ILE A 30 -3.57 13.55 -4.83
C ILE A 30 -3.37 15.07 -4.81
N PRO A 31 -3.63 15.76 -3.68
CA PRO A 31 -3.38 17.19 -3.58
C PRO A 31 -1.89 17.53 -3.77
N PRO A 32 -1.56 18.68 -4.38
CA PRO A 32 -0.18 19.11 -4.53
C PRO A 32 0.48 19.33 -3.16
N GLY A 33 1.78 19.04 -3.07
CA GLY A 33 2.58 19.30 -1.87
C GLY A 33 2.44 18.29 -0.73
N VAL A 34 1.60 17.25 -0.86
CA VAL A 34 1.42 16.20 0.16
C VAL A 34 2.69 15.36 0.36
N VAL A 35 3.20 14.79 -0.73
CA VAL A 35 4.44 14.03 -0.79
C VAL A 35 5.04 14.28 -2.18
N LYS A 36 6.38 14.32 -2.29
CA LYS A 36 7.06 14.41 -3.58
C LYS A 36 6.57 13.29 -4.50
N SER A 37 5.82 13.66 -5.52
CA SER A 37 5.29 12.80 -6.59
C SER A 37 5.36 13.61 -7.88
N GLN A 38 5.74 12.97 -9.00
CA GLN A 38 6.05 13.71 -10.23
C GLN A 38 4.83 14.44 -10.79
N ASN A 39 3.63 13.88 -10.65
CA ASN A 39 2.40 14.44 -11.21
C ASN A 39 1.33 14.81 -10.16
N ASN A 40 1.68 14.81 -8.87
CA ASN A 40 0.67 14.85 -7.78
C ASN A 40 -0.35 13.71 -7.94
N THR A 41 0.17 12.51 -8.19
CA THR A 41 -0.62 11.29 -8.35
C THR A 41 -0.06 10.15 -7.52
N LEU A 42 -0.91 9.15 -7.30
CA LEU A 42 -0.62 7.86 -6.71
C LEU A 42 -0.96 6.77 -7.73
N MET A 43 -0.04 5.83 -7.93
CA MET A 43 -0.34 4.59 -8.65
C MET A 43 -0.94 3.60 -7.66
N VAL A 44 -2.00 2.93 -8.07
CA VAL A 44 -2.68 1.87 -7.33
C VAL A 44 -2.60 0.60 -8.16
N ASP A 45 -2.19 -0.51 -7.57
CA ASP A 45 -1.98 -1.77 -8.28
C ASP A 45 -3.25 -2.30 -8.96
N GLY A 46 -4.42 -2.03 -8.38
CA GLY A 46 -5.72 -2.34 -8.95
C GLY A 46 -6.88 -1.65 -8.22
N PHE A 47 -8.06 -1.67 -8.82
CA PHE A 47 -9.24 -1.02 -8.26
C PHE A 47 -10.46 -1.93 -8.37
N ARG A 48 -11.16 -2.15 -7.26
CA ARG A 48 -12.35 -2.98 -7.22
C ARG A 48 -13.61 -2.11 -7.23
N GLU A 49 -14.31 -2.13 -8.36
CA GLU A 49 -15.51 -1.30 -8.58
C GLU A 49 -16.66 -1.63 -7.62
N SER A 50 -16.81 -2.89 -7.21
CA SER A 50 -17.95 -3.33 -6.39
C SER A 50 -18.06 -2.66 -5.02
N ASP A 51 -16.93 -2.22 -4.45
CA ASP A 51 -16.87 -1.58 -3.14
C ASP A 51 -15.93 -0.35 -3.09
N GLY A 52 -15.35 0.04 -4.22
CA GLY A 52 -14.47 1.20 -4.35
C GLY A 52 -13.12 1.02 -3.65
N MET A 53 -12.65 -0.21 -3.47
CA MET A 53 -11.38 -0.49 -2.80
C MET A 53 -10.22 -0.38 -3.79
N ALA A 54 -9.25 0.48 -3.46
CA ALA A 54 -7.92 0.46 -4.05
C ALA A 54 -7.17 -0.77 -3.51
N ILE A 55 -6.73 -1.68 -4.38
CA ILE A 55 -6.02 -2.89 -3.98
C ILE A 55 -4.52 -2.65 -4.15
N GLU A 56 -3.77 -2.93 -3.08
CA GLU A 56 -2.31 -2.81 -3.02
C GLU A 56 -1.68 -4.18 -2.73
N ALA A 57 -0.86 -4.68 -3.66
CA ALA A 57 -0.23 -5.99 -3.59
C ALA A 57 1.16 -5.91 -2.97
N LYS A 58 1.31 -6.45 -1.76
CA LYS A 58 2.59 -6.48 -1.03
C LYS A 58 3.19 -7.88 -1.06
N TYR A 59 3.99 -8.16 -2.09
CA TYR A 59 4.72 -9.42 -2.21
C TYR A 59 6.00 -9.42 -1.37
N VAL A 60 6.19 -10.49 -0.61
CA VAL A 60 7.37 -10.81 0.18
C VAL A 60 8.05 -11.99 -0.48
N ASN A 61 9.31 -11.78 -0.88
CA ASN A 61 10.12 -12.84 -1.44
C ASN A 61 10.77 -13.66 -0.31
N ASN A 62 10.30 -14.90 -0.12
CA ASN A 62 10.77 -15.82 0.94
C ASN A 62 12.20 -16.35 0.73
N GLY A 63 12.94 -15.83 -0.25
CA GLY A 63 14.24 -16.34 -0.69
C GLY A 63 15.45 -16.04 0.20
N LYS A 64 15.32 -16.09 1.55
CA LYS A 64 16.40 -16.05 2.60
C LYS A 64 16.43 -14.83 3.55
N LYS A 65 15.60 -13.80 3.37
CA LYS A 65 15.53 -12.68 4.33
C LYS A 65 14.19 -12.70 5.05
N GLU A 66 14.24 -12.65 6.38
CA GLU A 66 13.04 -12.42 7.19
C GLU A 66 12.37 -11.12 6.75
N CYS A 67 11.04 -11.13 6.67
CA CYS A 67 10.28 -9.93 6.37
C CYS A 67 10.36 -9.04 7.62
N TYR A 68 10.89 -7.84 7.48
CA TYR A 68 10.94 -6.87 8.59
C TYR A 68 9.57 -6.30 8.95
N ARG A 69 8.55 -6.53 8.11
CA ARG A 69 7.19 -6.01 8.31
C ARG A 69 6.45 -6.92 9.27
N THR A 70 6.83 -6.90 10.55
CA THR A 70 6.22 -7.68 11.63
C THR A 70 5.82 -6.77 12.79
N LEU A 71 4.94 -7.27 13.68
CA LEU A 71 4.59 -6.54 14.89
C LEU A 71 5.76 -6.42 15.88
N ASP A 72 6.65 -7.42 15.92
CA ASP A 72 7.77 -7.40 16.85
C ASP A 72 8.80 -6.34 16.45
N GLU A 73 9.07 -6.19 15.15
CA GLU A 73 9.91 -5.11 14.64
C GLU A 73 9.28 -3.73 14.95
N LEU A 74 7.96 -3.59 14.79
CA LEU A 74 7.25 -2.36 15.18
C LEU A 74 7.37 -2.07 16.69
N ARG A 75 7.18 -3.08 17.54
CA ARG A 75 7.28 -2.94 19.00
C ARG A 75 8.70 -2.57 19.42
N GLN A 76 9.70 -3.25 18.88
CA GLN A 76 11.10 -2.99 19.19
C GLN A 76 11.50 -1.56 18.79
N ASN A 77 11.09 -1.10 17.61
CA ASN A 77 11.38 0.27 17.17
C ASN A 77 10.67 1.32 18.03
N HIS A 78 9.42 1.06 18.44
CA HIS A 78 8.69 1.92 19.37
C HIS A 78 9.39 2.02 20.73
N GLN A 79 9.81 0.89 21.30
CA GLN A 79 10.49 0.82 22.61
C GLN A 79 11.88 1.46 22.59
N THR A 80 12.61 1.33 21.49
CA THR A 80 13.98 1.86 21.35
C THR A 80 14.00 3.33 20.90
N HIS A 81 12.84 3.98 20.77
CA HIS A 81 12.67 5.33 20.25
C HIS A 81 13.35 5.58 18.90
N LYS A 82 13.63 4.51 18.14
CA LYS A 82 14.10 4.59 16.77
C LYS A 82 12.92 4.99 15.87
N LYS A 83 12.64 6.29 15.86
CA LYS A 83 11.61 6.91 15.00
C LYS A 83 12.02 6.87 13.53
N ASP A 84 13.33 6.88 13.26
CA ASP A 84 13.93 7.03 11.91
C ASP A 84 13.85 5.77 11.03
N PHE A 85 12.90 4.85 11.23
CA PHE A 85 12.77 3.66 10.37
C PHE A 85 11.34 3.13 10.26
N LEU A 86 10.31 3.96 10.46
CA LEU A 86 8.95 3.67 10.00
C LEU A 86 8.91 3.78 8.47
N TYR A 87 9.68 2.90 7.82
CA TYR A 87 9.91 2.71 6.39
C TYR A 87 9.45 3.89 5.56
N ASP A 88 10.31 4.90 5.39
CA ASP A 88 9.93 6.16 4.74
C ASP A 88 9.19 5.95 3.40
N LYS A 89 9.46 4.84 2.72
CA LYS A 89 8.72 4.43 1.51
C LYS A 89 7.26 4.08 1.83
N ASP A 90 7.01 3.17 2.76
CA ASP A 90 5.67 2.77 3.18
C ASP A 90 4.92 3.95 3.83
N GLU A 91 5.59 4.76 4.67
CA GLU A 91 5.01 5.99 5.21
C GLU A 91 4.58 6.95 4.09
N ARG A 92 5.48 7.26 3.14
CA ARG A 92 5.17 8.17 2.03
C ARG A 92 4.01 7.66 1.20
N GLU A 93 3.96 6.36 0.95
CA GLU A 93 2.88 5.73 0.20
C GLU A 93 1.55 5.79 0.96
N LEU A 94 1.53 5.46 2.25
CA LEU A 94 0.32 5.55 3.07
C LEU A 94 -0.17 7.01 3.22
N LYS A 95 0.74 7.98 3.30
CA LYS A 95 0.38 9.41 3.25
C LYS A 95 -0.29 9.80 1.93
N LYS A 96 0.19 9.26 0.80
CA LYS A 96 -0.48 9.45 -0.50
C LYS A 96 -1.88 8.82 -0.49
N TYR A 97 -2.02 7.59 0.01
CA TYR A 97 -3.32 6.93 0.12
C TYR A 97 -4.31 7.71 1.01
N ALA A 98 -3.87 8.17 2.18
CA ALA A 98 -4.70 8.98 3.07
C ALA A 98 -5.14 10.30 2.43
N ALA A 99 -4.30 10.89 1.58
CA ALA A 99 -4.62 12.10 0.84
C ALA A 99 -5.53 11.83 -0.36
N ALA A 100 -5.30 10.73 -1.10
CA ALA A 100 -6.14 10.29 -2.21
C ALA A 100 -7.59 10.05 -1.74
N LEU A 101 -7.77 9.39 -0.59
CA LEU A 101 -9.08 9.13 0.02
C LEU A 101 -9.85 10.41 0.40
N LYS A 102 -9.16 11.54 0.58
CA LYS A 102 -9.75 12.84 0.94
C LYS A 102 -9.86 13.78 -0.25
N ASP A 103 -9.31 13.41 -1.40
CA ASP A 103 -9.32 14.24 -2.59
C ASP A 103 -10.70 14.17 -3.27
N PRO A 104 -11.41 15.30 -3.43
CA PRO A 104 -12.75 15.31 -4.02
C PRO A 104 -12.78 14.84 -5.48
N ARG A 105 -11.62 14.80 -6.16
CA ARG A 105 -11.50 14.27 -7.52
C ARG A 105 -11.59 12.73 -7.57
N ASN A 106 -11.35 12.05 -6.44
CA ASN A 106 -11.44 10.59 -6.32
C ASN A 106 -12.84 10.17 -5.87
N THR A 107 -13.82 10.34 -6.74
CA THR A 107 -15.23 10.08 -6.43
C THR A 107 -15.57 8.60 -6.25
N GLU A 108 -14.72 7.68 -6.70
CA GLU A 108 -14.95 6.23 -6.67
C GLU A 108 -14.25 5.55 -5.48
N MET A 109 -13.13 6.08 -5.01
CA MET A 109 -12.31 5.45 -3.97
C MET A 109 -13.00 5.53 -2.59
N ARG A 110 -13.04 4.41 -1.87
CA ARG A 110 -13.73 4.29 -0.56
C ARG A 110 -12.85 3.74 0.56
N GLY A 111 -11.74 3.10 0.20
CA GLY A 111 -10.75 2.56 1.13
C GLY A 111 -9.59 1.89 0.38
N VAL A 112 -8.65 1.35 1.15
CA VAL A 112 -7.48 0.62 0.65
C VAL A 112 -7.49 -0.81 1.18
N GLU A 113 -7.27 -1.79 0.32
CA GLU A 113 -7.10 -3.19 0.65
C GLU A 113 -5.66 -3.59 0.40
N THR A 114 -4.89 -3.83 1.47
CA THR A 114 -3.52 -4.31 1.35
C THR A 114 -3.50 -5.84 1.37
N VAL A 115 -3.04 -6.45 0.29
CA VAL A 115 -3.03 -7.91 0.10
C VAL A 115 -1.60 -8.41 0.08
N THR A 116 -1.24 -9.29 1.02
CA THR A 116 0.15 -9.78 1.14
C THR A 116 0.23 -11.31 1.21
N ASN A 117 1.31 -11.87 0.66
CA ASN A 117 1.64 -13.30 0.75
C ASN A 117 2.46 -13.65 1.99
N ASN A 118 2.58 -12.72 2.95
CA ASN A 118 3.16 -12.97 4.26
C ASN A 118 2.10 -12.76 5.35
N ALA A 119 1.72 -13.84 6.03
CA ALA A 119 0.68 -13.80 7.05
C ALA A 119 1.04 -12.89 8.22
N ASP A 120 2.32 -12.89 8.64
CA ASP A 120 2.82 -12.10 9.77
C ASP A 120 2.78 -10.59 9.48
N SER A 121 2.90 -10.22 8.20
CA SER A 121 2.83 -8.82 7.76
C SER A 121 1.43 -8.24 7.72
N VAL A 122 0.35 -9.04 7.84
CA VAL A 122 -1.02 -8.52 7.84
C VAL A 122 -1.25 -7.55 8.99
N ALA A 123 -0.82 -7.93 10.20
CA ALA A 123 -1.02 -7.09 11.38
C ALA A 123 -0.16 -5.83 11.31
N TYR A 124 1.06 -5.94 10.79
CA TYR A 124 1.92 -4.79 10.48
C TYR A 124 1.20 -3.76 9.60
N TRP A 125 0.63 -4.20 8.47
CA TRP A 125 -0.05 -3.28 7.54
C TRP A 125 -1.28 -2.63 8.18
N ARG A 126 -2.07 -3.37 8.96
CA ARG A 126 -3.22 -2.80 9.68
C ARG A 126 -2.80 -1.69 10.65
N VAL A 127 -1.72 -1.90 11.41
CA VAL A 127 -1.19 -0.87 12.33
C VAL A 127 -0.70 0.35 11.55
N MET A 128 0.05 0.15 10.47
CA MET A 128 0.58 1.26 9.66
C MET A 128 -0.55 2.06 8.99
N MET A 129 -1.55 1.38 8.40
CA MET A 129 -2.72 2.04 7.81
C MET A 129 -3.47 2.88 8.85
N ALA A 130 -3.69 2.34 10.06
CA ALA A 130 -4.32 3.07 11.14
C ALA A 130 -3.48 4.28 11.58
N ALA A 131 -2.16 4.12 11.74
CA ALA A 131 -1.25 5.17 12.16
C ALA A 131 -1.24 6.37 11.19
N TYR A 132 -1.42 6.11 9.88
CA TYR A 132 -1.42 7.16 8.85
C TYR A 132 -2.83 7.56 8.38
N GLY A 133 -3.89 7.10 9.06
CA GLY A 133 -5.27 7.49 8.77
C GLY A 133 -5.78 6.97 7.41
N VAL A 134 -5.27 5.83 6.95
CA VAL A 134 -5.74 5.16 5.74
C VAL A 134 -6.93 4.27 6.10
N LYS A 135 -8.11 4.65 5.61
CA LYS A 135 -9.32 3.82 5.75
C LYS A 135 -9.18 2.55 4.92
N GLY A 136 -9.36 1.38 5.53
CA GLY A 136 -9.21 0.12 4.83
C GLY A 136 -8.88 -1.06 5.73
N TYR A 137 -8.35 -2.12 5.13
CA TYR A 137 -7.89 -3.31 5.84
C TYR A 137 -6.75 -4.01 5.09
N ALA A 138 -6.07 -4.93 5.79
CA ALA A 138 -5.11 -5.84 5.17
C ALA A 138 -5.54 -7.30 5.33
N ARG A 139 -5.23 -8.14 4.34
CA ARG A 139 -5.47 -9.59 4.36
C ARG A 139 -4.33 -10.39 3.74
N TYR A 140 -4.29 -11.67 4.13
CA TYR A 140 -3.33 -12.64 3.63
C TYR A 140 -3.87 -13.37 2.39
N VAL A 141 -3.03 -13.50 1.36
CA VAL A 141 -3.24 -14.38 0.20
C VAL A 141 -1.92 -15.04 -0.17
N PRO A 142 -1.77 -16.37 -0.01
CA PRO A 142 -0.52 -17.08 -0.30
C PRO A 142 -0.13 -16.98 -1.77
#